data_AF-A0A258KDK7-F1
#
_entry.id   AF-A0A258KDK7-F1
#
_cell.length_a   1.000
_cell.length_b   1.000
_cell.length_c   1.000
_cell.angle_alpha   90.00
_cell.angle_beta   90.00
_cell.angle_gamma   90.00
#
_symmetry.space_group_name_H-M   'P 1'
#
loop_
_entity.id
_entity.type
_entity.pdbx_description
1 polymer ?
#
loop_
_entity_poly.entity_id
_entity_poly.type
_entity_poly.pdbx_seq_one_letter_code
_entity_poly.pdbx_strand_id
1 'polypeptide(L)'
;QRIDRIMDTMIARETAKVEEGLGSLAIVATASPFIGLFGTVWGIMHAFQAIALSKNTSLAVVAPSIAEALFATAIGLVAAIPAYIAYNKFSTDAGKYAGRLEGFADDLSTAIQRRLAERV
;
A
#
# COMPACT_ATOMS: atom_id res chain seq x y z
N GLN A 1 10.60 12.36 33.09
CA GLN A 1 9.35 11.58 33.23
C GLN A 1 8.13 12.26 32.60
N ARG A 2 7.67 13.45 33.05
CA ARG A 2 6.49 14.10 32.41
C ARG A 2 6.80 14.62 31.00
N ILE A 3 8.01 15.14 30.77
CA ILE A 3 8.44 15.65 29.46
C ILE A 3 8.59 14.51 28.45
N ASP A 4 9.26 13.41 28.82
CA ASP A 4 9.46 12.25 27.93
C ASP A 4 8.11 11.71 27.44
N ARG A 5 7.14 11.51 28.35
CA ARG A 5 5.79 11.06 27.97
C ARG A 5 5.05 12.02 27.04
N ILE A 6 5.27 13.34 27.18
CA ILE A 6 4.69 14.34 26.27
C ILE A 6 5.38 14.27 24.90
N MET A 7 6.68 14.03 24.86
CA MET A 7 7.40 13.83 23.60
C MET A 7 6.97 12.55 22.89
N ASP A 8 6.84 11.42 23.60
CA ASP A 8 6.37 10.15 23.03
C ASP A 8 4.98 10.30 22.40
N THR A 9 4.07 10.99 23.09
CA THR A 9 2.71 11.24 22.57
C THR A 9 2.72 12.18 21.37
N MET A 10 3.61 13.17 21.32
CA MET A 10 3.80 14.01 20.13
C MET A 10 4.39 13.22 18.96
N ILE A 11 5.42 12.41 19.19
CA ILE A 11 6.03 11.56 18.16
C ILE A 11 4.98 10.62 17.57
N ALA A 12 4.23 9.91 18.41
CA ALA A 12 3.17 9.01 17.96
C ALA A 12 2.13 9.73 17.09
N ARG A 13 1.74 10.96 17.46
CA ARG A 13 0.78 11.76 16.69
C ARG A 13 1.35 12.20 15.35
N GLU A 14 2.59 12.64 15.29
CA GLU A 14 3.23 13.05 14.03
C GLU A 14 3.53 11.86 13.12
N THR A 15 3.97 10.72 13.67
CA THR A 15 4.12 9.47 12.93
C THR A 15 2.79 9.04 12.30
N ALA A 16 1.71 9.04 13.08
CA ALA A 16 0.37 8.68 12.57
C ALA A 16 -0.10 9.59 11.41
N LYS A 17 0.25 10.88 11.41
CA LYS A 17 -0.06 11.79 10.30
C LYS A 17 0.75 11.47 9.05
N VAL A 18 2.03 11.13 9.19
CA VAL A 18 2.90 10.82 8.04
C VAL A 18 2.57 9.45 7.46
N GLU A 19 2.05 8.54 8.27
CA GLU A 19 1.54 7.24 7.82
C GLU A 19 0.13 7.33 7.19
N GLU A 20 -0.51 8.50 7.24
CA GLU A 20 -1.83 8.71 6.65
C GLU A 20 -1.80 8.40 5.14
N GLY A 21 -2.73 7.56 4.69
CA GLY A 21 -2.82 7.15 3.29
C GLY A 21 -1.96 5.93 2.91
N LEU A 22 -0.96 5.53 3.72
CA LEU A 22 -0.19 4.29 3.47
C LEU A 22 -1.11 3.07 3.42
N GLY A 23 -2.13 3.03 4.28
CA GLY A 23 -3.13 1.97 4.29
C GLY A 23 -3.86 1.82 2.94
N SER A 24 -4.19 2.93 2.29
CA SER A 24 -4.85 2.89 0.97
C SER A 24 -3.92 2.34 -0.12
N LEU A 25 -2.64 2.73 -0.12
CA LEU A 25 -1.64 2.20 -1.06
C LEU A 25 -1.43 0.70 -0.84
N ALA A 26 -1.39 0.25 0.42
CA ALA A 26 -1.28 -1.17 0.75
C ALA A 26 -2.48 -1.98 0.22
N ILE A 27 -3.69 -1.45 0.40
CA ILE A 27 -4.92 -2.10 -0.09
C ILE A 27 -4.91 -2.17 -1.63
N VAL A 28 -4.59 -1.08 -2.33
CA VAL A 28 -4.53 -1.08 -3.80
C VAL A 28 -3.45 -2.05 -4.30
N ALA A 29 -2.26 -2.00 -3.71
CA ALA A 29 -1.15 -2.90 -4.06
C ALA A 29 -1.52 -4.38 -3.94
N THR A 30 -2.31 -4.74 -2.92
CA THR A 30 -2.64 -6.14 -2.61
C THR A 30 -3.94 -6.61 -3.27
N ALA A 31 -4.95 -5.75 -3.39
CA ALA A 31 -6.27 -6.12 -3.91
C ALA A 31 -6.34 -6.05 -5.44
N SER A 32 -5.66 -5.09 -6.09
CA SER A 32 -5.74 -4.87 -7.53
C SER A 32 -5.40 -6.12 -8.40
N PRO A 33 -4.41 -6.95 -8.07
CA PRO A 33 -4.14 -8.18 -8.82
C PRO A 33 -5.32 -9.16 -8.78
N PHE A 34 -5.99 -9.27 -7.63
CA PHE A 34 -7.16 -10.16 -7.49
C PHE A 34 -8.37 -9.64 -8.25
N ILE A 35 -8.55 -8.32 -8.34
CA ILE A 35 -9.58 -7.72 -9.19
C ILE A 35 -9.32 -8.05 -10.66
N GLY A 36 -8.08 -7.97 -11.12
CA GLY A 36 -7.70 -8.37 -12.49
C GLY A 36 -7.91 -9.86 -12.76
N LEU A 37 -7.50 -10.73 -11.84
CA LEU A 37 -7.71 -12.17 -11.90
C LEU A 37 -9.20 -12.54 -11.91
N PHE A 38 -10.03 -11.83 -11.14
CA PHE A 38 -11.48 -12.01 -11.20
C PHE A 38 -12.02 -11.70 -12.60
N GLY A 39 -11.54 -10.61 -13.22
CA GLY A 39 -11.88 -10.25 -14.59
C GLY A 39 -11.52 -11.32 -15.61
N THR A 40 -10.35 -11.97 -15.50
CA THR A 40 -10.00 -13.07 -16.41
C THR A 40 -10.93 -14.27 -16.24
N VAL A 41 -11.22 -14.66 -15.01
CA VAL A 41 -12.12 -15.79 -14.72
C VAL A 41 -13.51 -15.52 -15.30
N TRP A 42 -14.03 -14.31 -15.12
CA TRP A 42 -15.33 -13.91 -15.65
C TRP A 42 -15.36 -13.91 -17.18
N GLY A 43 -14.35 -13.35 -17.84
CA GLY A 43 -14.28 -13.28 -19.30
C GLY A 43 -14.09 -14.66 -19.95
N ILE A 44 -13.29 -15.54 -19.35
CA ILE A 44 -13.15 -16.92 -19.80
C ILE A 44 -14.47 -17.68 -19.64
N MET A 45 -15.19 -17.50 -18.52
CA MET A 45 -16.52 -18.08 -18.33
C MET A 45 -17.48 -17.64 -19.45
N HIS A 46 -17.51 -16.35 -19.79
CA HIS A 46 -18.34 -15.82 -20.89
C HIS A 46 -17.96 -16.43 -22.25
N ALA A 47 -16.66 -16.58 -22.53
CA ALA A 47 -16.19 -17.22 -23.76
C ALA A 47 -16.71 -18.66 -23.89
N PHE A 48 -16.66 -19.44 -22.80
CA PHE A 48 -17.19 -20.81 -22.79
C PHE A 48 -18.72 -20.87 -22.93
N GLN A 49 -19.45 -19.93 -22.32
CA GLN A 49 -20.91 -19.83 -22.50
C GLN A 49 -21.28 -19.52 -23.96
N ALA A 50 -20.53 -18.63 -24.62
CA ALA A 50 -20.74 -18.31 -26.04
C ALA A 50 -20.51 -19.53 -26.95
N ILE A 51 -19.49 -20.35 -26.67
CA ILE A 51 -19.27 -21.63 -27.38
C ILE A 51 -20.48 -22.56 -27.20
N ALA A 52 -20.96 -22.71 -25.97
CA ALA A 52 -22.07 -23.61 -25.66
C ALA A 52 -23.37 -23.20 -26.37
N LEU A 53 -23.67 -21.89 -26.41
CA LEU A 53 -24.88 -21.36 -27.06
C LEU A 53 -24.79 -21.41 -28.59
N SER A 54 -23.64 -21.02 -29.16
CA SER A 54 -23.44 -20.98 -30.61
C SER A 54 -23.20 -22.35 -31.24
N LYS A 55 -22.85 -23.36 -30.42
CA LYS A 55 -22.35 -24.67 -30.86
C LYS A 55 -21.15 -24.56 -31.82
N ASN A 56 -20.43 -23.44 -31.78
CA ASN A 56 -19.31 -23.14 -32.65
C ASN A 56 -18.04 -23.06 -31.81
N THR A 57 -17.09 -23.95 -32.07
CA THR A 57 -15.79 -24.01 -31.38
C THR A 57 -14.70 -23.20 -32.08
N SER A 58 -15.06 -22.42 -33.11
CA SER A 58 -14.11 -21.57 -33.82
C SER A 58 -13.49 -20.55 -32.87
N LEU A 59 -12.16 -20.57 -32.78
CA LEU A 59 -11.35 -19.62 -32.01
C LEU A 59 -11.66 -18.17 -32.38
N ALA A 60 -12.03 -17.89 -33.63
CA ALA A 60 -12.37 -16.54 -34.07
C ALA A 60 -13.56 -15.93 -33.30
N VAL A 61 -14.49 -16.77 -32.82
CA VAL A 61 -15.69 -16.32 -32.08
C VAL A 61 -15.35 -15.96 -30.64
N VAL A 62 -14.38 -16.64 -30.03
CA VAL A 62 -14.02 -16.46 -28.61
C VAL A 62 -12.77 -15.62 -28.38
N ALA A 63 -11.94 -15.42 -29.41
CA ALA A 63 -10.71 -14.64 -29.31
C ALA A 63 -10.92 -13.24 -28.72
N PRO A 64 -11.98 -12.48 -29.07
CA PRO A 64 -12.24 -11.17 -28.46
C PRO A 64 -12.45 -11.25 -26.93
N SER A 65 -13.30 -12.15 -26.46
CA SER A 65 -13.60 -12.29 -25.02
C SER A 65 -12.39 -12.74 -24.20
N ILE A 66 -11.54 -13.60 -24.77
CA ILE A 66 -10.30 -14.03 -24.13
C ILE A 66 -9.29 -12.86 -24.09
N ALA A 67 -9.22 -12.04 -25.15
CA ALA A 67 -8.36 -10.87 -25.15
C ALA A 67 -8.78 -9.85 -24.08
N GLU A 68 -10.08 -9.59 -23.94
CA GLU A 68 -10.63 -8.72 -22.89
C GLU A 68 -10.35 -9.27 -21.48
N ALA A 69 -10.50 -10.59 -21.29
CA ALA A 69 -10.14 -11.27 -20.06
C ALA A 69 -8.67 -11.00 -19.69
N LEU A 70 -7.73 -11.25 -20.59
CA LEU A 70 -6.30 -11.03 -20.35
C LEU A 70 -5.97 -9.55 -20.07
N PHE A 71 -6.68 -8.64 -20.73
CA PHE A 71 -6.53 -7.20 -20.49
C PHE A 71 -6.94 -6.80 -19.07
N ALA A 72 -7.95 -7.44 -18.47
CA ALA A 72 -8.34 -7.18 -17.08
C ALA A 72 -7.20 -7.46 -16.09
N THR A 73 -6.45 -8.56 -16.25
CA THR A 73 -5.26 -8.83 -15.44
C THR A 73 -4.17 -7.80 -15.65
N ALA A 74 -3.94 -7.38 -16.90
CA ALA A 74 -2.96 -6.34 -17.20
C ALA A 74 -3.27 -5.03 -16.46
N ILE A 75 -4.53 -4.59 -16.45
CA ILE A 75 -4.96 -3.40 -15.68
C ILE A 75 -4.76 -3.60 -14.18
N GLY A 76 -5.11 -4.78 -13.65
CA GLY A 76 -4.90 -5.09 -12.23
C GLY A 76 -3.44 -4.96 -11.80
N LEU A 77 -2.50 -5.42 -12.64
CA LEU A 77 -1.06 -5.28 -12.40
C LEU A 77 -0.58 -3.84 -12.56
N VAL A 78 -1.08 -3.11 -13.56
CA VAL A 78 -0.77 -1.69 -13.77
C VAL A 78 -1.20 -0.84 -12.58
N ALA A 79 -2.30 -1.18 -11.90
CA ALA A 79 -2.70 -0.52 -10.66
C ALA A 79 -1.86 -0.97 -9.44
N ALA A 80 -1.55 -2.27 -9.34
CA ALA A 80 -0.86 -2.85 -8.18
C ALA A 80 0.61 -2.41 -8.06
N ILE A 81 1.35 -2.42 -9.17
CA ILE A 81 2.81 -2.21 -9.17
C ILE A 81 3.17 -0.80 -8.69
N PRO A 82 2.60 0.30 -9.22
CA PRO A 82 2.90 1.65 -8.74
C PRO A 82 2.47 1.85 -7.29
N ALA A 83 1.32 1.30 -6.89
CA ALA A 83 0.84 1.37 -5.51
C ALA A 83 1.82 0.67 -4.54
N TYR A 84 2.33 -0.50 -4.91
CA TYR A 84 3.33 -1.24 -4.14
C TYR A 84 4.65 -0.47 -4.00
N ILE A 85 5.14 0.12 -5.09
CA ILE A 85 6.38 0.93 -5.08
C ILE A 85 6.19 2.16 -4.18
N ALA A 86 5.07 2.87 -4.33
CA ALA A 86 4.75 4.04 -3.52
C ALA A 86 4.61 3.69 -2.03
N TYR A 87 3.91 2.60 -1.70
CA TYR A 87 3.77 2.11 -0.34
C TYR A 87 5.13 1.85 0.30
N ASN A 88 6.01 1.09 -0.36
CA ASN A 88 7.33 0.77 0.21
C ASN A 88 8.20 2.02 0.39
N LYS A 89 8.18 2.93 -0.58
CA LYS A 89 8.92 4.19 -0.49
C LYS A 89 8.45 5.03 0.70
N PHE A 90 7.15 5.31 0.76
CA PHE A 90 6.60 6.19 1.79
C PHE A 90 6.60 5.55 3.18
N SER A 91 6.39 4.22 3.28
CA SER A 91 6.53 3.50 4.54
C SER A 91 7.97 3.56 5.07
N THR A 92 8.96 3.38 4.20
CA THR A 92 10.37 3.53 4.58
C THR A 92 10.70 4.95 5.01
N ASP A 93 10.21 5.95 4.28
CA ASP A 93 10.47 7.35 4.57
C ASP A 93 9.76 7.81 5.86
N ALA A 94 8.55 7.31 6.14
CA ALA A 94 7.83 7.52 7.39
C ALA A 94 8.59 6.93 8.59
N GLY A 95 9.08 5.70 8.49
CA GLY A 95 9.89 5.07 9.53
C GLY A 95 11.20 5.83 9.82
N LYS A 96 11.88 6.30 8.77
CA LYS A 96 13.06 7.17 8.93
C LYS A 96 12.72 8.49 9.61
N TYR A 97 11.57 9.08 9.30
CA TYR A 97 11.12 10.31 9.93
C TYR A 97 10.80 10.11 11.42
N ALA A 98 10.08 9.05 11.76
CA ALA A 98 9.81 8.67 13.15
C ALA A 98 11.10 8.48 13.96
N GLY A 99 12.07 7.71 13.41
CA GLY A 99 13.35 7.50 14.09
C GLY A 99 14.18 8.79 14.28
N ARG A 100 14.05 9.77 13.37
CA ARG A 100 14.67 11.10 13.56
C ARG A 100 14.02 11.89 14.69
N LEU A 101 12.71 11.78 14.87
CA LEU A 101 11.99 12.44 15.97
C LEU A 101 12.36 11.80 17.32
N GLU A 102 12.47 10.46 17.36
CA GLU A 102 12.92 9.72 18.54
C GLU A 102 14.34 10.14 18.96
N GLY A 103 15.29 10.15 18.01
CA GLY A 103 16.66 10.60 18.31
C GLY A 103 16.73 12.05 18.81
N PHE A 104 15.91 12.94 18.24
CA PHE A 104 15.81 14.32 18.73
C PHE A 104 15.25 14.41 20.16
N ALA A 105 14.25 13.60 20.48
CA ALA A 105 13.67 13.56 21.82
C ALA A 105 14.68 13.06 22.86
N ASP A 106 15.48 12.05 22.52
CA ASP A 106 16.54 11.52 23.39
C ASP A 106 17.65 12.55 23.64
N ASP A 107 18.12 13.22 22.59
CA ASP A 107 19.12 14.29 22.69
C ASP A 107 18.61 15.44 23.58
N LEU A 108 17.34 15.82 23.40
CA LEU A 108 16.72 16.89 24.17
C LEU A 108 16.54 16.49 25.64
N SER A 109 16.09 15.26 25.93
CA SER A 109 15.94 14.77 27.31
C SER A 109 17.30 14.74 28.00
N THR A 110 18.34 14.26 27.32
CA THR A 110 19.71 14.23 27.81
C THR A 110 20.24 15.64 28.11
N ALA A 111 20.02 16.60 27.22
CA ALA A 111 20.45 17.99 27.42
C ALA A 111 19.73 18.67 28.59
N ILE A 112 18.42 18.42 28.77
CA ILE A 112 17.63 18.94 29.89
C ILE A 112 18.12 18.34 31.21
N GLN A 113 18.33 17.03 31.26
CA GLN A 113 18.84 16.34 32.45
C GLN A 113 20.22 16.88 32.86
N ARG A 114 21.12 17.10 31.90
CA ARG A 114 22.45 17.67 32.17
C ARG A 114 22.36 19.07 32.77
N ARG A 115 21.52 19.96 32.20
CA ARG A 115 21.34 21.33 32.71
C ARG A 115 20.68 21.38 34.09
N LEU A 116 19.80 20.42 34.40
CA LEU A 116 19.21 20.32 35.74
C LEU A 116 20.26 19.87 36.76
N ALA A 117 21.12 18.91 36.40
CA ALA A 117 22.22 18.45 37.25
C ALA A 117 23.26 19.56 37.53
N GLU A 118 23.53 20.44 36.57
CA GLU A 118 24.45 21.59 36.74
C GLU A 118 23.88 22.71 37.63
N ARG A 119 22.57 22.71 37.94
CA ARG A 119 21.89 23.76 38.74
C ARG A 119 21.60 23.35 40.18
N VAL A 120 21.88 22.11 40.57
CA VAL A 120 21.75 21.58 41.93
C VAL A 120 23.14 21.56 42.57
#